data_AF-A0A7Y4R498-F1
#
_entry.id   AF-A0A7Y4R498-F1
#
_cell.length_a   1.000
_cell.length_b   1.000
_cell.length_c   1.000
_cell.angle_alpha   90.00
_cell.angle_beta   90.00
_cell.angle_gamma   90.00
#
_symmetry.space_group_name_H-M   'P 1'
#
loop_
_entity.id
_entity.type
_entity.pdbx_description
1 polymer ?
#
loop_
_entity_poly.entity_id
_entity_poly.type
_entity_poly.pdbx_seq_one_letter_code
_entity_poly.pdbx_strand_id
1 'polypeptide(L)' 'MPEISIGRVVIYKTTEDDRKSLKGAYGNQSTELPAVVVAVWNSTLVNLKVITDAPVDIWKTSISQGDNEGQWNWPVIKKD' A
#
# COMPACT_ATOMS: atom_id res chain seq x y z
N MET A 1 3.11 -10.66 -14.76
CA MET A 1 3.39 -10.11 -13.41
C MET A 1 3.44 -11.29 -12.43
N PRO A 2 4.23 -11.23 -11.34
CA PRO A 2 4.24 -12.30 -10.35
C PRO A 2 2.83 -12.54 -9.77
N GLU A 3 2.57 -13.76 -9.34
CA GLU A 3 1.34 -14.08 -8.59
C GLU A 3 1.34 -13.34 -7.25
N ILE A 4 0.16 -12.82 -6.85
CA ILE A 4 0.02 -12.16 -5.56
C ILE A 4 0.12 -13.19 -4.43
N SER A 5 0.93 -12.91 -3.41
CA SER A 5 1.12 -13.80 -2.28
C SER A 5 1.48 -13.00 -1.02
N ILE A 6 1.28 -13.60 0.15
CA ILE A 6 1.75 -13.03 1.43
C ILE A 6 3.26 -12.77 1.35
N GLY A 7 3.71 -11.65 1.93
CA GLY A 7 5.09 -11.21 1.96
C GLY A 7 5.56 -10.42 0.73
N ARG A 8 4.74 -10.31 -0.33
CA ARG A 8 5.05 -9.46 -1.48
C ARG A 8 4.92 -7.98 -1.12
N VAL A 9 5.82 -7.15 -1.67
CA VAL A 9 5.75 -5.70 -1.57
C VAL A 9 5.05 -5.14 -2.80
N VAL A 10 4.02 -4.34 -2.56
CA VAL A 10 3.22 -3.64 -3.57
C VAL A 10 3.27 -2.13 -3.31
N ILE A 11 2.82 -1.34 -4.28
CA ILE A 11 2.62 0.10 -4.12
C ILE A 11 1.17 0.35 -3.72
N TYR A 12 0.96 0.88 -2.53
CA TYR A 12 -0.34 1.33 -2.04
C TYR A 12 -0.55 2.80 -2.39
N LYS A 13 -1.71 3.14 -2.96
CA LYS A 13 -2.13 4.51 -3.22
C LYS A 13 -2.80 5.07 -1.97
N THR A 14 -2.13 5.97 -1.27
CA THR A 14 -2.62 6.50 0.01
C THR A 14 -3.92 7.29 -0.19
N THR A 15 -4.83 7.22 0.78
CA THR A 15 -6.00 8.10 0.80
C THR A 15 -5.65 9.46 1.39
N GLU A 16 -6.53 10.44 1.22
CA GLU A 16 -6.40 11.72 1.94
C GLU A 16 -6.28 11.54 3.46
N ASP A 17 -7.05 10.61 4.05
CA ASP A 17 -7.02 10.36 5.50
C ASP A 17 -5.72 9.70 5.96
N ASP A 18 -5.12 8.84 5.13
CA ASP A 18 -3.78 8.31 5.41
C ASP A 18 -2.75 9.43 5.47
N ARG A 19 -2.79 10.33 4.48
CA ARG A 19 -1.88 11.48 4.43
C ARG A 19 -2.08 12.43 5.61
N LYS A 20 -3.32 12.68 6.03
CA LYS A 20 -3.61 13.46 7.25
C LYS A 20 -3.04 12.78 8.51
N SER A 21 -3.20 11.47 8.63
CA SER A 21 -2.68 10.68 9.76
C SER A 21 -1.14 10.73 9.79
N LEU A 22 -0.50 10.55 8.63
CA LEU A 22 0.95 10.67 8.47
C LEU A 22 1.44 12.07 8.83
N LYS A 23 0.75 13.13 8.37
CA LYS A 23 1.07 14.51 8.73
C LYS A 23 1.05 14.74 10.23
N GLY A 24 0.02 14.26 10.93
CA GLY A 24 -0.10 14.37 12.38
C GLY A 24 1.02 13.64 13.14
N ALA A 25 1.62 12.63 12.52
CA ALA A 25 2.74 11.86 13.05
C ALA A 25 4.11 12.26 12.46
N TYR A 26 4.21 13.40 11.76
CA TYR A 26 5.43 13.89 11.11
C TYR A 26 6.03 12.94 10.05
N GLY A 27 5.19 12.11 9.41
CA GLY A 27 5.57 11.20 8.33
C GLY A 27 5.46 11.79 6.92
N ASN A 28 6.04 11.08 5.96
CA ASN A 28 5.94 11.36 4.54
C ASN A 28 4.49 11.17 4.05
N GLN A 29 3.93 12.22 3.44
CA GLN A 29 2.55 12.27 2.93
C GLN A 29 2.46 11.89 1.44
N SER A 30 3.36 11.03 0.97
CA SER A 30 3.38 10.58 -0.43
C SER A 30 2.02 9.97 -0.84
N THR A 31 1.64 10.19 -2.10
CA THR A 31 0.46 9.54 -2.72
C THR A 31 0.68 8.05 -2.96
N GLU A 32 1.92 7.59 -2.87
CA GLU A 32 2.33 6.21 -3.05
C GLU A 32 3.29 5.78 -1.94
N LEU A 33 2.99 4.67 -1.28
CA LEU A 33 3.84 4.08 -0.26
C LEU A 33 3.99 2.58 -0.47
N PRO A 34 5.15 2.00 -0.13
CA PRO A 34 5.32 0.55 -0.14
C PRO A 34 4.45 -0.10 0.93
N ALA A 35 3.88 -1.25 0.60
CA ALA A 35 3.08 -2.02 1.53
C ALA A 35 3.32 -3.52 1.35
N VAL A 36 3.30 -4.26 2.46
CA VAL A 36 3.47 -5.73 2.46
C VAL A 36 2.10 -6.38 2.45
N VAL A 37 1.91 -7.35 1.57
CA VAL A 37 0.73 -8.22 1.55
C VAL A 37 0.76 -9.14 2.77
N VAL A 38 -0.25 -9.05 3.63
CA VAL A 38 -0.35 -9.84 4.86
C VAL A 38 -1.46 -10.90 4.82
N ALA A 39 -2.43 -10.75 3.92
CA ALA A 39 -3.45 -11.77 3.61
C ALA A 39 -3.92 -11.65 2.17
N VAL A 40 -4.35 -12.75 1.56
CA VAL A 40 -4.85 -12.81 0.18
C VAL A 40 -6.24 -13.45 0.17
N TRP A 41 -7.22 -12.75 -0.40
CA TRP A 41 -8.58 -13.26 -0.57
C TRP A 41 -8.80 -13.84 -1.97
N ASN A 42 -8.20 -13.19 -2.98
CA ASN A 42 -8.12 -13.65 -4.37
C ASN A 42 -6.97 -12.92 -5.09
N SER A 43 -6.90 -13.05 -6.42
CA SER A 43 -5.81 -12.49 -7.23
C SER A 43 -5.67 -10.96 -7.20
N THR A 44 -6.71 -10.22 -6.78
CA THR A 44 -6.69 -8.75 -6.75
C THR A 44 -7.07 -8.16 -5.39
N LEU A 45 -7.61 -8.95 -4.47
CA LEU A 45 -8.12 -8.50 -3.18
C LEU A 45 -7.25 -9.01 -2.03
N VAL A 46 -6.66 -8.09 -1.27
CA VAL A 46 -5.66 -8.40 -0.23
C VAL A 46 -5.82 -7.53 1.02
N ASN A 47 -5.14 -7.93 2.10
CA ASN A 47 -4.85 -7.04 3.22
C ASN A 47 -3.38 -6.60 3.15
N LEU A 48 -3.11 -5.35 3.47
CA LEU A 48 -1.77 -4.77 3.47
C LEU A 48 -1.39 -4.19 4.84
N LYS A 49 -0.11 -4.32 5.20
CA LYS A 49 0.57 -3.44 6.15
C LYS A 49 1.38 -2.42 5.37
N VAL A 50 1.02 -1.14 5.46
CA VAL A 50 1.74 -0.06 4.79
C VAL A 50 3.00 0.27 5.59
N ILE A 51 4.13 0.42 4.91
CA ILE A 51 5.40 0.80 5.51
C ILE A 51 5.51 2.32 5.46
N THR A 52 5.77 2.93 6.61
CA THR A 52 5.82 4.38 6.79
C THR A 52 7.13 4.77 7.48
N ASP A 53 7.51 6.04 7.38
CA ASP A 53 8.64 6.66 8.08
C ASP A 53 8.20 7.41 9.35
N ALA A 54 7.01 7.08 9.86
CA ALA A 54 6.40 7.69 11.04
C ALA A 54 6.07 6.63 12.10
N PRO A 55 5.92 7.02 13.38
CA PRO A 55 5.53 6.10 14.45
C PRO A 55 4.02 5.77 14.42
N VAL A 56 3.46 5.50 13.24
CA VAL A 56 2.07 5.10 13.03
C VAL A 56 1.97 3.86 12.17
N ASP A 57 1.12 2.92 12.58
CA ASP A 57 0.77 1.76 11.78
C ASP A 57 -0.44 2.07 10.90
N ILE A 58 -0.32 1.81 9.60
CA ILE A 58 -1.43 1.89 8.64
C ILE A 58 -1.72 0.49 8.11
N TRP A 59 -2.92 0.01 8.39
CA TRP A 59 -3.44 -1.28 7.92
C TRP A 59 -4.57 -1.05 6.93
N LYS A 60 -4.57 -1.85 5.85
CA LYS A 60 -5.61 -1.79 4.82
C LYS A 60 -6.19 -3.16 4.59
N THR A 61 -7.49 -3.29 4.82
CA THR A 61 -8.20 -4.56 4.75
C THR A 61 -9.07 -4.61 3.50
N SER A 62 -9.09 -5.75 2.83
CA SER A 62 -9.96 -6.01 1.67
C SER A 62 -9.83 -4.95 0.58
N ILE A 63 -8.59 -4.57 0.26
CA ILE A 63 -8.31 -3.57 -0.77
C ILE A 63 -7.98 -4.22 -2.11
N SER A 64 -8.57 -3.67 -3.16
CA SER A 64 -8.45 -4.18 -4.53
C SER A 64 -7.23 -3.60 -5.25
N GLN A 65 -6.73 -4.34 -6.23
CA GLN A 65 -5.75 -3.83 -7.18
C GLN A 65 -6.38 -2.72 -8.04
N GLY A 66 -5.63 -1.66 -8.31
CA GLY A 66 -6.04 -0.57 -9.19
C GLY A 66 -5.28 0.73 -8.94
N ASP A 67 -5.59 1.75 -9.74
CA ASP A 67 -4.84 3.03 -9.78
C ASP A 67 -5.42 4.13 -8.88
N ASN A 68 -6.59 3.91 -8.27
CA ASN A 68 -7.25 4.92 -7.45
C ASN A 68 -6.72 4.93 -6.00
N GLU A 69 -7.00 6.00 -5.26
CA GLU A 69 -6.74 6.04 -3.81
C GLU A 69 -7.40 4.84 -3.11
N GLY A 70 -6.70 4.27 -2.12
CA GLY A 70 -7.17 3.09 -1.42
C GLY A 70 -6.89 1.76 -2.12
N GLN A 71 -6.32 1.79 -3.33
CA GLN A 71 -5.97 0.59 -4.10
C GLN A 71 -4.46 0.33 -4.10
N TRP A 72 -4.06 -0.80 -4.68
CA TRP A 72 -2.65 -1.18 -4.80
C TRP A 72 -2.27 -1.58 -6.23
N ASN A 73 -0.99 -1.48 -6.56
CA ASN A 73 -0.42 -1.95 -7.82
C ASN A 73 0.92 -2.66 -7.61
N TRP A 74 1.30 -3.50 -8.57
CA TRP A 74 2.66 -4.02 -8.63
C TRP A 74 3.67 -2.87 -8.85
N PRO A 75 4.85 -2.91 -8.20
CA PRO A 75 5.90 -1.94 -8.47
C PRO A 75 6.36 -2.01 -9.94
N VAL A 76 6.48 -0.85 -10.59
CA VAL A 76 7.00 -0.77 -11.96
C VAL A 76 8.52 -0.57 -11.90
N ILE A 77 9.27 -1.58 -12.33
CA ILE A 77 10.73 -1.44 -12.53
C ILE A 77 10.94 -0.86 -13.92
N LYS A 78 11.24 0.43 -14.02
CA LYS A 78 11.73 1.01 -15.28
C LYS A 78 13.19 0.59 -15.43
N LYS A 79 13.52 -0.04 -16.56
CA LYS A 79 14.91 -0.18 -16.99
C LYS A 79 15.18 0.99 -17.94
N ASP A 80 16.14 1.82 -17.58
CA ASP A 80 16.71 2.81 -18.49
C ASP A 80 17.51 2.12 -19.60
#